data_AF-A0A7Y1U8L3-F1
#
_entry.id   AF-A0A7Y1U8L3-F1
#
_cell.length_a   1.000
_cell.length_b   1.000
_cell.length_c   1.000
_cell.angle_alpha   90.00
_cell.angle_beta   90.00
_cell.angle_gamma   90.00
#
_symmetry.space_group_name_H-M   'P 1'
#
loop_
_entity.id
_entity.type
_entity.pdbx_description
1 polymer ?
#
loop_
_entity_poly.entity_id
_entity_poly.type
_entity_poly.pdbx_seq_one_letter_code
_entity_poly.pdbx_strand_id
1 'polypeptide(L)'
;MRISRKRYIPVFLPRDSFLSVFILIGLSIGCAQEEDECCETIEASPRTSYTYDTSLGKADTTGMVFIHGGEFLMGSEDEQALEREGPVRRVKVSSYWMDSHEVTNGQFQAFVDATGYVTEAERPVNWESMKKLLPAGTPRPPDAQLQAASMVFEPPDGIQGHNDHTVWWAWVPGADWKHPSGPESDIEGKEESPVVHISIHDAQAYARWAGKRLPTEAEWEYAARGGQQGNYPWGNEEVEEGYPKCNSFQGNFPTMNTVWDGFVHRAPVGSFSANGYGLYDMAGNVWEICSDHFYAEAYSMTGNDTLLIDPQGPHGSSGYHTIRGGSFLCNDSYCSSYRVSARMPHEDGAATDHIGFRCVLPMADWSGVMD
;
A
#
# COMPACT_ATOMS: atom_id res chain seq x y z
N MET A 1 -32.63 -5.91 8.55
CA MET A 1 -32.29 -5.60 7.14
C MET A 1 -30.88 -6.12 6.94
N ARG A 2 -30.70 -7.26 6.25
CA ARG A 2 -29.41 -7.96 6.17
C ARG A 2 -28.49 -7.19 5.21
N ILE A 3 -27.45 -6.57 5.75
CA ILE A 3 -26.39 -5.92 4.97
C ILE A 3 -25.56 -7.05 4.33
N SER A 4 -25.53 -7.07 3.01
CA SER A 4 -24.76 -8.04 2.23
C SER A 4 -23.27 -7.78 2.43
N ARG A 5 -22.51 -8.81 2.82
CA ARG A 5 -21.04 -8.76 2.90
C ARG A 5 -20.49 -8.29 1.54
N LYS A 6 -19.88 -7.10 1.51
CA LYS A 6 -19.27 -6.52 0.31
C LYS A 6 -18.00 -7.30 -0.01
N ARG A 7 -17.95 -7.94 -1.18
CA ARG A 7 -16.72 -8.55 -1.71
C ARG A 7 -15.93 -7.46 -2.43
N TYR A 8 -14.75 -7.13 -1.90
CA TYR A 8 -13.74 -6.38 -2.63
C TYR A 8 -13.05 -7.32 -3.63
N ILE A 9 -13.00 -6.91 -4.90
CA ILE A 9 -12.28 -7.61 -5.98
C ILE A 9 -11.08 -6.72 -6.33
N PRO A 10 -9.83 -7.23 -6.34
CA PRO A 10 -8.66 -6.46 -6.76
C PRO A 10 -8.85 -5.89 -8.17
N VAL A 11 -8.24 -4.74 -8.44
CA VAL A 11 -8.01 -4.25 -9.81
C VAL A 11 -7.06 -5.25 -10.49
N PHE A 12 -7.63 -6.34 -10.98
CA PHE A 12 -6.99 -7.21 -11.94
C PHE A 12 -7.12 -6.54 -13.30
N LEU A 13 -6.02 -6.41 -14.03
CA LEU A 13 -6.10 -6.27 -15.49
C LEU A 13 -7.06 -7.35 -15.99
N PRO A 14 -8.19 -6.98 -16.64
CA PRO A 14 -9.24 -7.94 -16.95
C PRO A 14 -8.70 -9.06 -17.84
N ARG A 15 -8.84 -10.31 -17.38
CA ARG A 15 -8.48 -11.52 -18.13
C ARG A 15 -9.33 -11.74 -19.39
N ASP A 16 -10.42 -11.00 -19.58
CA ASP A 16 -11.46 -11.31 -20.57
C ASP A 16 -11.76 -10.17 -21.57
N SER A 17 -10.72 -9.56 -22.15
CA SER A 17 -10.86 -8.70 -23.33
C SER A 17 -10.25 -9.33 -24.58
N PHE A 18 -10.52 -10.61 -24.83
CA PHE A 18 -10.25 -11.23 -26.13
C PHE A 18 -11.40 -12.18 -26.54
N LEU A 19 -12.29 -11.63 -27.36
CA LEU A 19 -13.17 -12.29 -28.35
C LEU A 19 -13.92 -13.59 -27.97
N SER A 20 -15.24 -13.46 -27.92
CA SER A 20 -16.25 -14.51 -28.04
C SER A 20 -16.10 -15.36 -29.32
N VAL A 21 -15.95 -16.69 -29.21
CA VAL A 21 -16.46 -17.70 -30.17
C VAL A 21 -16.75 -19.03 -29.46
N PHE A 22 -17.93 -19.59 -29.73
CA PHE A 22 -18.48 -20.87 -29.24
C PHE A 22 -17.58 -22.10 -29.46
N ILE A 23 -17.67 -23.11 -28.56
CA ILE A 23 -18.09 -24.50 -28.87
C ILE A 23 -18.34 -25.28 -27.57
N LEU A 24 -19.54 -25.85 -27.47
CA LEU A 24 -19.94 -26.92 -26.54
C LEU A 24 -19.14 -28.20 -26.82
N ILE A 25 -18.74 -28.92 -25.76
CA ILE A 25 -18.87 -30.38 -25.59
C ILE A 25 -18.56 -30.69 -24.12
N GLY A 26 -19.51 -31.32 -23.43
CA GLY A 26 -19.30 -31.84 -22.08
C GLY A 26 -18.74 -33.26 -22.10
N LEU A 27 -18.14 -33.68 -20.99
CA LEU A 27 -18.52 -34.88 -20.24
C LEU A 27 -17.65 -35.04 -18.99
N SER A 28 -18.33 -35.52 -17.96
CA SER A 28 -17.99 -35.84 -16.58
C SER A 28 -17.01 -37.00 -16.37
N ILE A 29 -16.61 -37.14 -15.09
CA ILE A 29 -16.00 -38.29 -14.36
C ILE A 29 -14.48 -38.09 -14.13
N GLY A 30 -13.92 -38.21 -12.92
CA GLY A 30 -14.42 -38.64 -11.63
C GLY A 30 -13.30 -38.54 -10.57
N CYS A 31 -13.69 -38.63 -9.29
CA CYS A 31 -12.84 -38.54 -8.09
C CYS A 31 -11.70 -39.57 -8.03
N ALA A 32 -10.59 -39.21 -7.37
CA ALA A 32 -10.01 -39.98 -6.26
C ALA A 32 -8.89 -39.16 -5.57
N GLN A 33 -8.95 -39.16 -4.23
CA GLN A 33 -7.95 -38.66 -3.30
C GLN A 33 -6.68 -39.52 -3.33
N GLU A 34 -5.54 -38.92 -2.95
CA GLU A 34 -4.59 -39.55 -2.04
C GLU A 34 -3.86 -38.44 -1.26
N GLU A 35 -4.13 -38.41 0.04
CA GLU A 35 -3.41 -37.65 1.07
C GLU A 35 -2.17 -38.46 1.42
N ASP A 36 -0.98 -37.82 1.47
CA ASP A 36 0.14 -38.33 2.25
C ASP A 36 1.07 -37.16 2.66
N GLU A 37 0.96 -36.82 3.95
CA GLU A 37 2.06 -36.70 4.91
C GLU A 37 3.35 -35.96 4.48
N CYS A 38 3.51 -34.73 4.98
CA CYS A 38 4.81 -34.17 5.37
C CYS A 38 4.60 -33.16 6.50
N CYS A 39 4.52 -33.67 7.73
CA CYS A 39 4.67 -32.87 8.94
C CYS A 39 6.13 -32.97 9.39
N GLU A 40 6.98 -32.06 8.93
CA GLU A 40 8.29 -31.86 9.55
C GLU A 40 8.26 -30.56 10.35
N THR A 41 8.52 -30.71 11.65
CA THR A 41 8.74 -29.64 12.61
C THR A 41 9.95 -28.81 12.19
N ILE A 42 9.73 -27.54 11.82
CA ILE A 42 10.80 -26.60 11.47
C ILE A 42 11.38 -26.00 12.75
N GLU A 43 12.62 -26.37 13.05
CA GLU A 43 13.47 -25.68 14.03
C GLU A 43 13.75 -24.24 13.57
N ALA A 44 13.68 -23.29 14.51
CA ALA A 44 14.00 -21.88 14.25
C ALA A 44 15.44 -21.72 13.75
N SER A 45 15.58 -21.37 12.47
CA SER A 45 16.87 -21.09 11.82
C SER A 45 17.33 -19.65 12.09
N PRO A 46 18.65 -19.35 12.12
CA PRO A 46 19.20 -18.11 12.66
C PRO A 46 18.82 -16.88 11.83
N ARG A 47 18.60 -15.76 12.54
CA ARG A 47 18.38 -14.40 12.00
C ARG A 47 19.35 -14.10 10.86
N THR A 48 18.83 -13.84 9.67
CA THR A 48 19.58 -13.19 8.59
C THR A 48 19.87 -11.76 9.04
N SER A 49 21.08 -11.51 9.53
CA SER A 49 21.54 -10.14 9.80
C SER A 49 21.80 -9.45 8.46
N TYR A 50 20.95 -8.50 8.09
CA TYR A 50 21.27 -7.54 7.04
C TYR A 50 22.48 -6.73 7.53
N THR A 51 23.66 -6.94 6.94
CA THR A 51 24.82 -6.08 7.20
C THR A 51 24.62 -4.80 6.41
N TYR A 52 24.12 -3.77 7.07
CA TYR A 52 24.02 -2.42 6.52
C TYR A 52 25.41 -1.82 6.34
N ASP A 53 25.60 -1.15 5.22
CA ASP A 53 26.84 -0.43 4.93
C ASP A 53 26.93 0.82 5.82
N THR A 54 27.74 0.72 6.88
CA THR A 54 28.07 1.79 7.82
C THR A 54 28.81 2.99 7.19
N SER A 55 29.06 2.97 5.87
CA SER A 55 29.64 4.11 5.14
C SER A 55 28.64 5.24 4.87
N LEU A 56 27.32 4.98 5.00
CA LEU A 56 26.28 6.00 4.97
C LEU A 56 26.24 6.69 6.35
N GLY A 57 26.31 8.02 6.36
CA GLY A 57 26.51 8.84 7.55
C GLY A 57 25.50 8.63 8.69
N LYS A 58 25.76 9.28 9.84
CA LYS A 58 24.93 9.25 11.06
C LYS A 58 23.44 9.39 10.71
N ALA A 59 22.62 8.47 11.19
CA ALA A 59 21.20 8.44 10.86
C ALA A 59 20.49 9.77 11.19
N ASP A 60 19.87 10.38 10.18
CA ASP A 60 19.14 11.64 10.29
C ASP A 60 17.66 11.37 10.62
N THR A 61 17.26 11.76 11.83
CA THR A 61 15.89 11.62 12.32
C THR A 61 15.07 12.90 12.14
N THR A 62 15.57 13.89 11.39
CA THR A 62 14.83 15.12 11.09
C THR A 62 13.53 14.77 10.37
N GLY A 63 12.40 15.30 10.87
CA GLY A 63 11.07 14.99 10.33
C GLY A 63 10.50 13.63 10.74
N MET A 64 11.19 12.89 11.62
CA MET A 64 10.70 11.61 12.16
C MET A 64 10.20 11.76 13.61
N VAL A 65 9.28 10.88 13.99
CA VAL A 65 8.81 10.74 15.36
C VAL A 65 9.34 9.44 15.97
N PHE A 66 9.76 9.52 17.23
CA PHE A 66 10.16 8.34 17.98
C PHE A 66 8.93 7.57 18.45
N ILE A 67 8.82 6.32 18.00
CA ILE A 67 7.74 5.41 18.37
C ILE A 67 8.26 4.48 19.46
N HIS A 68 7.72 4.65 20.67
CA HIS A 68 7.98 3.73 21.77
C HIS A 68 7.34 2.38 21.43
N GLY A 69 8.17 1.35 21.24
CA GLY A 69 7.69 0.00 20.96
C GLY A 69 6.88 -0.58 22.12
N GLY A 70 5.99 -1.51 21.80
CA GLY A 70 5.09 -2.11 22.77
C GLY A 70 4.27 -3.25 22.18
N GLU A 71 3.41 -3.82 23.01
CA GLU A 71 2.43 -4.82 22.59
C GLU A 71 1.13 -4.13 22.15
N PHE A 72 0.51 -4.65 21.09
CA PHE A 72 -0.80 -4.23 20.63
C PHE A 72 -1.58 -5.39 20.02
N LEU A 73 -2.88 -5.17 19.84
CA LEU A 73 -3.74 -6.02 19.04
C LEU A 73 -3.72 -5.53 17.59
N MET A 74 -3.22 -6.38 16.70
CA MET A 74 -3.14 -6.13 15.26
C MET A 74 -4.34 -6.78 14.55
N GLY A 75 -4.89 -6.11 13.54
CA GLY A 75 -6.04 -6.57 12.77
C GLY A 75 -7.39 -6.11 13.34
N SER A 76 -8.47 -6.61 12.74
CA SER A 76 -9.85 -6.38 13.19
C SER A 76 -10.75 -7.56 12.80
N GLU A 77 -11.80 -7.77 13.59
CA GLU A 77 -12.91 -8.70 13.32
C GLU A 77 -14.26 -7.95 13.30
N ASP A 78 -14.24 -6.62 13.16
CA ASP A 78 -15.44 -5.78 13.12
C ASP A 78 -16.26 -6.03 11.84
N GLU A 79 -17.52 -5.58 11.84
CA GLU A 79 -18.44 -5.84 10.72
C GLU A 79 -17.94 -5.32 9.35
N GLN A 80 -17.18 -4.22 9.36
CA GLN A 80 -16.58 -3.65 8.15
C GLN A 80 -15.24 -4.28 7.77
N ALA A 81 -14.62 -5.08 8.66
CA ALA A 81 -13.34 -5.71 8.40
C ALA A 81 -13.46 -6.80 7.33
N LEU A 82 -12.52 -6.79 6.39
CA LEU A 82 -12.40 -7.86 5.41
C LEU A 82 -11.75 -9.08 6.05
N GLU A 83 -12.02 -10.27 5.52
CA GLU A 83 -11.49 -11.54 6.05
C GLU A 83 -9.95 -11.53 6.23
N ARG A 84 -9.25 -10.87 5.30
CA ARG A 84 -7.79 -10.70 5.33
C ARG A 84 -7.24 -9.81 6.45
N GLU A 85 -8.09 -9.06 7.13
CA GLU A 85 -7.73 -8.15 8.24
C GLU A 85 -7.77 -8.85 9.61
N GLY A 86 -8.36 -10.04 9.66
CA GLY A 86 -8.43 -10.89 10.86
C GLY A 86 -7.66 -12.21 10.68
N PRO A 87 -7.57 -13.02 11.73
CA PRO A 87 -8.05 -12.73 13.09
C PRO A 87 -7.22 -11.66 13.79
N VAL A 88 -7.79 -11.05 14.84
CA VAL A 88 -7.04 -10.15 15.74
C VAL A 88 -5.93 -10.94 16.44
N ARG A 89 -4.72 -10.39 16.46
CA ARG A 89 -3.52 -11.08 16.97
C ARG A 89 -2.63 -10.20 17.83
N ARG A 90 -1.94 -10.80 18.80
CA ARG A 90 -1.00 -10.09 19.69
C ARG A 90 0.34 -9.92 19.00
N VAL A 91 0.76 -8.67 18.85
CA VAL A 91 2.04 -8.31 18.24
C VAL A 91 2.80 -7.39 19.18
N LYS A 92 4.12 -7.60 19.29
CA LYS A 92 5.06 -6.69 19.91
C LYS A 92 5.96 -6.10 18.84
N VAL A 93 6.07 -4.77 18.80
CA VAL A 93 7.07 -4.08 17.98
C VAL A 93 8.14 -3.46 18.89
N SER A 94 9.38 -3.52 18.47
CA SER A 94 10.51 -2.80 19.06
C SER A 94 10.34 -1.29 18.84
N SER A 95 11.10 -0.46 19.55
CA SER A 95 11.10 0.99 19.29
C SER A 95 11.85 1.33 17.99
N TYR A 96 11.36 2.33 17.26
CA TYR A 96 11.94 2.81 16.01
C TYR A 96 11.54 4.28 15.80
N TRP A 97 12.16 4.92 14.82
CA TRP A 97 11.72 6.22 14.31
C TRP A 97 10.87 6.02 13.06
N MET A 98 9.81 6.79 12.89
CA MET A 98 8.97 6.80 11.68
C MET A 98 8.83 8.22 11.15
N ASP A 99 8.88 8.38 9.83
CA ASP A 99 8.60 9.67 9.20
C ASP A 99 7.22 10.18 9.65
N SER A 100 7.17 11.45 10.07
CA SER A 100 5.95 12.06 10.59
C SER A 100 4.83 12.14 9.55
N HIS A 101 5.18 12.12 8.27
CA HIS A 101 4.27 12.16 7.13
C HIS A 101 4.84 11.34 5.95
N GLU A 102 4.09 11.20 4.86
CA GLU A 102 4.55 10.52 3.63
C GLU A 102 5.73 11.27 2.99
N VAL A 103 6.57 10.57 2.23
CA VAL A 103 7.65 11.20 1.47
C VAL A 103 7.06 12.21 0.47
N THR A 104 7.57 13.44 0.49
CA THR A 104 7.06 14.51 -0.37
C THR A 104 7.73 14.53 -1.74
N ASN A 105 7.11 15.22 -2.71
CA ASN A 105 7.73 15.48 -4.01
C ASN A 105 9.08 16.20 -3.88
N GLY A 106 9.20 17.18 -2.98
CA GLY A 106 10.47 17.90 -2.76
C GLY A 106 11.57 16.99 -2.21
N GLN A 107 11.22 16.08 -1.29
CA GLN A 107 12.15 15.09 -0.76
C GLN A 107 12.57 14.08 -1.83
N PHE A 108 11.63 13.57 -2.62
CA PHE A 108 11.91 12.63 -3.69
C PHE A 108 12.71 13.27 -4.84
N GLN A 109 12.44 14.54 -5.17
CA GLN A 109 13.25 15.32 -6.12
C GLN A 109 14.71 15.40 -5.67
N ALA A 110 14.97 15.65 -4.37
CA ALA A 110 16.34 15.69 -3.85
C ALA A 110 17.07 14.34 -4.01
N PHE A 111 16.36 13.22 -3.83
CA PHE A 111 16.88 11.87 -4.13
C PHE A 111 17.24 11.74 -5.61
N VAL A 112 16.30 12.07 -6.50
CA VAL A 112 16.51 11.95 -7.95
C VAL A 112 17.66 12.84 -8.42
N ASP A 113 17.75 14.09 -7.94
CA ASP A 113 18.83 15.02 -8.26
C ASP A 113 20.20 14.49 -7.81
N ALA A 114 20.26 13.85 -6.64
CA ALA A 114 21.49 13.31 -6.08
C ALA A 114 21.98 12.05 -6.80
N THR A 115 21.07 11.20 -7.29
CA THR A 115 21.43 9.87 -7.80
C THR A 115 21.19 9.68 -9.30
N GLY A 116 20.47 10.59 -9.95
CA GLY A 116 19.97 10.41 -11.32
C GLY A 116 19.00 9.22 -11.43
N TYR A 117 18.23 8.93 -10.37
CA TYR A 117 17.31 7.79 -10.36
C TYR A 117 16.17 8.00 -11.36
N VAL A 118 15.75 6.91 -12.01
CA VAL A 118 14.63 6.88 -12.96
C VAL A 118 13.64 5.87 -12.42
N THR A 119 12.39 6.25 -12.15
CA THR A 119 11.40 5.35 -11.54
C THR A 119 10.96 4.24 -12.48
N GLU A 120 10.19 3.27 -11.98
CA GLU A 120 9.58 2.26 -12.86
C GLU A 120 8.57 2.85 -13.84
N ALA A 121 7.77 3.84 -13.42
CA ALA A 121 6.83 4.53 -14.29
C ALA A 121 7.50 5.27 -15.46
N GLU A 122 8.75 5.70 -15.28
CA GLU A 122 9.57 6.37 -16.30
C GLU A 122 10.22 5.38 -17.29
N ARG A 123 10.05 4.06 -17.12
CA ARG A 123 10.68 3.03 -17.95
C ARG A 123 9.64 2.31 -18.82
N PRO A 124 9.98 1.97 -20.08
CA PRO A 124 9.14 1.08 -20.87
C PRO A 124 8.94 -0.28 -20.19
N VAL A 125 7.72 -0.81 -20.27
CA VAL A 125 7.38 -2.13 -19.73
C VAL A 125 8.19 -3.20 -20.48
N ASN A 126 8.99 -3.95 -19.73
CA ASN A 126 9.76 -5.05 -20.28
C ASN A 126 8.87 -6.27 -20.50
N TRP A 127 8.52 -6.55 -21.77
CA TRP A 127 7.70 -7.71 -22.14
C TRP A 127 8.25 -9.05 -21.63
N GLU A 128 9.56 -9.26 -21.67
CA GLU A 128 10.17 -10.52 -21.24
C GLU A 128 10.07 -10.73 -19.72
N SER A 129 10.06 -9.64 -18.95
CA SER A 129 9.78 -9.68 -17.51
C SER A 129 8.28 -9.93 -17.26
N MET A 130 7.42 -9.14 -17.90
CA MET A 130 5.97 -9.23 -17.71
C MET A 130 5.39 -10.59 -18.11
N LYS A 131 5.85 -11.18 -19.23
CA LYS A 131 5.38 -12.48 -19.71
C LYS A 131 5.58 -13.61 -18.69
N LYS A 132 6.56 -13.50 -17.79
CA LYS A 132 6.80 -14.50 -16.73
C LYS A 132 5.71 -14.49 -15.65
N LEU A 133 5.02 -13.35 -15.49
CA LEU A 133 3.93 -13.16 -14.54
C LEU A 133 2.56 -13.49 -15.14
N LEU A 134 2.49 -13.60 -16.47
CA LEU A 134 1.25 -13.84 -17.22
C LEU A 134 1.01 -15.34 -17.47
N PRO A 135 -0.26 -15.77 -17.63
CA PRO A 135 -0.57 -17.12 -18.06
C PRO A 135 0.17 -17.52 -19.34
N ALA A 136 0.53 -18.81 -19.42
CA ALA A 136 1.16 -19.34 -20.62
C ALA A 136 0.26 -19.12 -21.85
N GLY A 137 0.82 -18.52 -22.91
CA GLY A 137 0.10 -18.24 -24.15
C GLY A 137 -0.52 -16.84 -24.24
N THR A 138 -0.39 -15.98 -23.21
CA THR A 138 -0.82 -14.58 -23.32
C THR A 138 -0.10 -13.87 -24.48
N PRO A 139 -0.83 -13.27 -25.44
CA PRO A 139 -0.22 -12.60 -26.58
C PRO A 139 0.53 -11.35 -26.12
N ARG A 140 1.62 -11.03 -26.84
CA ARG A 140 2.36 -9.78 -26.61
C ARG A 140 1.48 -8.59 -26.99
N PRO A 141 1.33 -7.59 -26.11
CA PRO A 141 0.58 -6.39 -26.43
C PRO A 141 1.34 -5.53 -27.46
N PRO A 142 0.65 -4.59 -28.15
CA PRO A 142 1.30 -3.62 -29.03
C PRO A 142 2.35 -2.77 -28.30
N ASP A 143 3.40 -2.34 -29.01
CA ASP A 143 4.49 -1.54 -28.41
C ASP A 143 4.01 -0.23 -27.77
N ALA A 144 2.91 0.33 -28.27
CA ALA A 144 2.28 1.53 -27.69
C ALA A 144 1.81 1.31 -26.24
N GLN A 145 1.45 0.07 -25.87
CA GLN A 145 1.04 -0.28 -24.50
C GLN A 145 2.23 -0.64 -23.60
N LEU A 146 3.45 -0.72 -24.15
CA LEU A 146 4.67 -1.03 -23.42
C LEU A 146 5.55 0.21 -23.18
N GLN A 147 5.04 1.40 -23.44
CA GLN A 147 5.75 2.65 -23.17
C GLN A 147 5.79 2.96 -21.67
N ALA A 148 6.68 3.89 -21.28
CA ALA A 148 6.69 4.47 -19.94
C ALA A 148 5.33 5.12 -19.66
N ALA A 149 4.69 4.68 -18.58
CA ALA A 149 3.31 4.97 -18.29
C ALA A 149 2.97 4.56 -16.85
N SER A 150 1.87 5.10 -16.36
CA SER A 150 1.35 4.75 -15.04
C SER A 150 -0.18 4.77 -15.05
N MET A 151 -0.77 4.15 -14.02
CA MET A 151 -2.22 4.11 -13.87
C MET A 151 -2.71 5.40 -13.18
N VAL A 152 -3.66 6.08 -13.81
CA VAL A 152 -4.21 7.36 -13.36
C VAL A 152 -5.72 7.23 -13.18
N PHE A 153 -6.24 7.80 -12.10
CA PHE A 153 -7.68 7.84 -11.84
C PHE A 153 -8.31 8.92 -12.71
N GLU A 154 -9.29 8.52 -13.52
CA GLU A 154 -10.08 9.42 -14.34
C GLU A 154 -11.56 9.24 -13.98
N PRO A 155 -12.20 10.21 -13.31
CA PRO A 155 -13.59 10.06 -12.90
C PRO A 155 -14.49 9.96 -14.14
N PRO A 156 -15.31 8.90 -14.27
CA PRO A 156 -16.20 8.74 -15.41
C PRO A 156 -17.47 9.58 -15.24
N ASP A 157 -18.11 9.93 -16.35
CA ASP A 157 -19.43 10.60 -16.34
C ASP A 157 -20.53 9.71 -15.72
N GLY A 158 -20.34 8.39 -15.70
CA GLY A 158 -21.30 7.44 -15.15
C GLY A 158 -20.76 6.02 -15.10
N ILE A 159 -21.34 5.20 -14.22
CA ILE A 159 -21.04 3.77 -14.08
C ILE A 159 -22.31 2.92 -14.04
N GLN A 160 -22.22 1.68 -14.49
CA GLN A 160 -23.31 0.68 -14.37
C GLN A 160 -23.21 -0.13 -13.05
N GLY A 161 -22.14 0.10 -12.27
CA GLY A 161 -21.82 -0.57 -11.01
C GLY A 161 -20.32 -0.55 -10.75
N HIS A 162 -19.89 -0.98 -9.56
CA HIS A 162 -18.47 -0.91 -9.16
C HIS A 162 -17.61 -2.11 -9.59
N ASN A 163 -18.12 -3.01 -10.43
CA ASN A 163 -17.40 -4.25 -10.80
C ASN A 163 -16.41 -4.08 -11.95
N ASP A 164 -16.57 -3.04 -12.77
CA ASP A 164 -15.68 -2.75 -13.88
C ASP A 164 -14.83 -1.53 -13.54
N HIS A 165 -13.61 -1.78 -13.07
CA HIS A 165 -12.69 -0.72 -12.64
C HIS A 165 -12.00 -0.03 -13.82
N THR A 166 -12.05 -0.61 -15.02
CA THR A 166 -11.39 -0.04 -16.20
C THR A 166 -12.02 1.26 -16.67
N VAL A 167 -13.24 1.54 -16.20
CA VAL A 167 -13.96 2.77 -16.56
C VAL A 167 -13.49 4.00 -15.78
N TRP A 168 -12.65 3.84 -14.74
CA TRP A 168 -12.08 4.95 -13.99
C TRP A 168 -10.57 4.86 -13.75
N TRP A 169 -9.92 3.81 -14.27
CA TRP A 169 -8.47 3.66 -14.25
C TRP A 169 -7.94 3.66 -15.68
N ALA A 170 -7.14 4.68 -16.01
CA ALA A 170 -6.54 4.85 -17.32
C ALA A 170 -5.04 4.56 -17.29
N TRP A 171 -4.56 3.79 -18.28
CA TRP A 171 -3.13 3.64 -18.52
C TRP A 171 -2.64 4.83 -19.34
N VAL A 172 -1.91 5.76 -18.70
CA VAL A 172 -1.54 7.05 -19.29
C VAL A 172 -0.05 7.06 -19.64
N PRO A 173 0.33 7.06 -20.94
CA PRO A 173 1.72 7.22 -21.36
C PRO A 173 2.31 8.53 -20.87
N GLY A 174 3.50 8.47 -20.28
CA GLY A 174 4.19 9.64 -19.70
C GLY A 174 3.62 10.11 -18.36
N ALA A 175 2.68 9.39 -17.74
CA ALA A 175 2.35 9.61 -16.34
C ALA A 175 3.43 9.00 -15.44
N ASP A 176 4.01 9.84 -14.58
CA ASP A 176 5.04 9.48 -13.61
C ASP A 176 5.00 10.45 -12.41
N TRP A 177 5.97 10.35 -11.51
CA TRP A 177 6.01 11.16 -10.28
C TRP A 177 6.17 12.68 -10.53
N LYS A 178 6.78 13.09 -11.66
CA LYS A 178 6.87 14.50 -12.09
C LYS A 178 5.63 14.94 -12.85
N HIS A 179 4.95 14.01 -13.50
CA HIS A 179 3.80 14.24 -14.37
C HIS A 179 2.58 13.39 -13.91
N PRO A 180 1.99 13.64 -12.72
CA PRO A 180 1.10 12.66 -12.08
C PRO A 180 -0.27 12.46 -12.73
N SER A 181 -0.64 13.30 -13.69
CA SER A 181 -1.88 13.18 -14.47
C SER A 181 -1.58 13.00 -15.96
N GLY A 182 -0.35 12.63 -16.31
CA GLY A 182 0.13 12.52 -17.69
C GLY A 182 1.05 13.68 -18.10
N PRO A 183 1.58 13.64 -19.34
CA PRO A 183 2.78 14.37 -19.76
C PRO A 183 2.65 15.90 -19.75
N GLU A 184 1.42 16.42 -19.73
CA GLU A 184 1.14 17.87 -19.68
C GLU A 184 0.96 18.39 -18.24
N SER A 185 0.98 17.50 -17.23
CA SER A 185 0.89 17.88 -15.81
C SER A 185 2.27 18.07 -15.21
N ASP A 186 2.36 18.78 -14.08
CA ASP A 186 3.60 18.94 -13.33
C ASP A 186 3.37 18.94 -11.80
N ILE A 187 4.48 19.03 -11.07
CA ILE A 187 4.55 19.16 -9.62
C ILE A 187 4.96 20.57 -9.16
N GLU A 188 4.89 21.59 -10.01
CA GLU A 188 5.26 22.96 -9.63
C GLU A 188 4.31 23.48 -8.52
N GLY A 189 4.88 23.93 -7.40
CA GLY A 189 4.10 24.36 -6.23
C GLY A 189 3.44 23.21 -5.45
N LYS A 190 3.82 21.96 -5.73
CA LYS A 190 3.34 20.75 -5.04
C LYS A 190 4.47 20.01 -4.33
N GLU A 191 5.51 20.73 -3.91
CA GLU A 191 6.69 20.16 -3.25
C GLU A 191 6.33 19.45 -1.95
N GLU A 192 5.30 19.92 -1.25
CA GLU A 192 4.77 19.33 -0.01
C GLU A 192 3.65 18.30 -0.24
N SER A 193 3.29 17.99 -1.49
CA SER A 193 2.39 16.87 -1.75
C SER A 193 3.13 15.54 -1.65
N PRO A 194 2.48 14.45 -1.22
CA PRO A 194 3.10 13.13 -1.20
C PRO A 194 3.48 12.71 -2.62
N VAL A 195 4.66 12.11 -2.77
CA VAL A 195 5.11 11.54 -4.04
C VAL A 195 4.28 10.31 -4.38
N VAL A 196 3.93 10.17 -5.65
CA VAL A 196 3.13 9.04 -6.19
C VAL A 196 3.73 8.52 -7.50
N HIS A 197 3.09 7.53 -8.12
CA HIS A 197 3.66 6.76 -9.23
C HIS A 197 4.97 6.06 -8.84
N ILE A 198 5.02 5.60 -7.60
CA ILE A 198 6.18 4.95 -6.97
C ILE A 198 5.87 3.46 -6.82
N SER A 199 6.77 2.62 -7.32
CA SER A 199 6.73 1.18 -7.06
C SER A 199 7.39 0.81 -5.72
N ILE A 200 7.29 -0.46 -5.30
CA ILE A 200 8.08 -0.93 -4.13
C ILE A 200 9.59 -0.73 -4.37
N HIS A 201 10.07 -0.92 -5.59
CA HIS A 201 11.50 -0.81 -5.91
C HIS A 201 11.98 0.64 -5.83
N ASP A 202 11.15 1.58 -6.27
CA ASP A 202 11.40 3.02 -6.17
C ASP A 202 11.43 3.48 -4.70
N ALA A 203 10.42 3.08 -3.92
CA ALA A 203 10.32 3.39 -2.49
C ALA A 203 11.52 2.83 -1.70
N GLN A 204 11.93 1.59 -1.99
CA GLN A 204 13.11 0.98 -1.37
C GLN A 204 14.42 1.65 -1.80
N ALA A 205 14.53 2.10 -3.05
CA ALA A 205 15.71 2.82 -3.53
C ALA A 205 15.87 4.16 -2.82
N TYR A 206 14.79 4.92 -2.70
CA TYR A 206 14.76 6.15 -1.91
C TYR A 206 15.12 5.88 -0.45
N ALA A 207 14.46 4.90 0.19
CA ALA A 207 14.66 4.62 1.61
C ALA A 207 16.13 4.29 1.90
N ARG A 208 16.77 3.46 1.06
CA ARG A 208 18.21 3.14 1.19
C ARG A 208 19.10 4.37 1.01
N TRP A 209 18.82 5.23 0.03
CA TRP A 209 19.57 6.47 -0.18
C TRP A 209 19.46 7.40 1.04
N ALA A 210 18.26 7.50 1.62
CA ALA A 210 17.99 8.30 2.82
C ALA A 210 18.57 7.67 4.11
N GLY A 211 19.21 6.50 4.05
CA GLY A 211 19.69 5.77 5.24
C GLY A 211 18.56 5.20 6.10
N LYS A 212 17.39 4.95 5.51
CA LYS A 212 16.17 4.44 6.15
C LYS A 212 15.76 3.10 5.52
N ARG A 213 14.57 2.60 5.90
CA ARG A 213 13.88 1.48 5.25
C ARG A 213 12.37 1.73 5.22
N LEU A 214 11.62 0.87 4.53
CA LEU A 214 10.16 0.85 4.65
C LEU A 214 9.72 0.24 5.98
N PRO A 215 8.57 0.66 6.54
CA PRO A 215 7.99 0.04 7.72
C PRO A 215 7.55 -1.39 7.40
N THR A 216 7.61 -2.27 8.41
CA THR A 216 6.80 -3.49 8.33
C THR A 216 5.32 -3.14 8.44
N GLU A 217 4.47 -4.05 7.99
CA GLU A 217 3.03 -3.92 8.14
C GLU A 217 2.62 -3.74 9.61
N ALA A 218 3.30 -4.45 10.52
CA ALA A 218 3.07 -4.37 11.97
C ALA A 218 3.54 -3.05 12.57
N GLU A 219 4.70 -2.54 12.14
CA GLU A 219 5.17 -1.21 12.55
C GLU A 219 4.17 -0.15 12.09
N TRP A 220 3.76 -0.19 10.82
CA TRP A 220 2.80 0.75 10.26
C TRP A 220 1.48 0.78 11.05
N GLU A 221 0.86 -0.38 11.28
CA GLU A 221 -0.43 -0.43 12.00
C GLU A 221 -0.28 0.01 13.47
N TYR A 222 0.80 -0.40 14.15
CA TYR A 222 1.08 0.03 15.51
C TYR A 222 1.17 1.55 15.60
N ALA A 223 1.90 2.16 14.65
CA ALA A 223 2.12 3.59 14.60
C ALA A 223 0.82 4.33 14.26
N ALA A 224 0.06 3.83 13.28
CA ALA A 224 -1.21 4.39 12.83
C ALA A 224 -2.26 4.42 13.95
N ARG A 225 -2.28 3.39 14.80
CA ARG A 225 -3.15 3.31 15.98
C ARG A 225 -2.88 4.39 17.01
N GLY A 226 -1.69 4.99 17.05
CA GLY A 226 -1.40 6.17 17.89
C GLY A 226 -1.67 5.97 19.39
N GLY A 227 -1.49 4.75 19.91
CA GLY A 227 -1.72 4.42 21.32
C GLY A 227 -3.17 4.06 21.69
N GLN A 228 -4.06 3.88 20.70
CA GLN A 228 -5.45 3.47 20.91
C GLN A 228 -5.87 2.26 20.04
N GLN A 229 -7.10 1.78 20.17
CA GLN A 229 -7.59 0.51 19.58
C GLN A 229 -8.91 0.66 18.79
N GLY A 230 -9.20 1.86 18.32
CA GLY A 230 -10.34 2.18 17.47
C GLY A 230 -10.09 1.91 15.98
N ASN A 231 -11.14 2.14 15.19
CA ASN A 231 -11.19 1.86 13.76
C ASN A 231 -10.30 2.77 12.92
N TYR A 232 -10.06 3.99 13.38
CA TYR A 232 -9.29 5.03 12.70
C TYR A 232 -8.16 5.54 13.59
N PRO A 233 -7.15 6.26 13.04
CA PRO A 233 -6.07 6.85 13.83
C PRO A 233 -6.55 7.79 14.96
N TRP A 234 -7.73 8.39 14.80
CA TRP A 234 -8.37 9.29 15.77
C TRP A 234 -9.42 8.63 16.67
N GLY A 235 -9.67 7.32 16.53
CA GLY A 235 -10.67 6.59 17.31
C GLY A 235 -11.81 6.03 16.45
N ASN A 236 -13.05 6.13 16.93
CA ASN A 236 -14.22 5.48 16.31
C ASN A 236 -15.25 6.46 15.73
N GLU A 237 -14.99 7.76 15.78
CA GLU A 237 -15.84 8.75 15.10
C GLU A 237 -15.72 8.55 13.59
N GLU A 238 -16.86 8.50 12.89
CA GLU A 238 -16.88 8.24 11.44
C GLU A 238 -16.13 9.34 10.66
N VAL A 239 -15.63 8.98 9.47
CA VAL A 239 -14.77 9.86 8.65
C VAL A 239 -15.47 11.18 8.32
N GLU A 240 -16.74 11.14 7.94
CA GLU A 240 -17.54 12.32 7.55
C GLU A 240 -18.35 12.93 8.72
N GLU A 241 -18.11 12.50 9.97
CA GLU A 241 -18.72 13.13 11.15
C GLU A 241 -17.90 14.35 11.60
N GLY A 242 -18.56 15.44 12.03
CA GLY A 242 -17.88 16.62 12.54
C GLY A 242 -17.10 17.40 11.47
N TYR A 243 -15.78 17.35 11.53
CA TYR A 243 -14.86 18.04 10.62
C TYR A 243 -13.96 17.03 9.89
N PRO A 244 -13.40 17.39 8.71
CA PRO A 244 -12.50 16.50 7.97
C PRO A 244 -11.29 16.05 8.79
N LYS A 245 -11.05 14.74 8.85
CA LYS A 245 -9.95 14.12 9.62
C LYS A 245 -8.88 13.47 8.75
N CYS A 246 -9.20 13.24 7.49
CA CYS A 246 -8.31 12.74 6.46
C CYS A 246 -8.81 13.19 5.09
N ASN A 247 -7.92 13.08 4.09
CA ASN A 247 -8.27 13.23 2.69
C ASN A 247 -8.82 11.91 2.13
N SER A 248 -10.08 11.89 1.72
CA SER A 248 -10.79 10.71 1.21
C SER A 248 -11.80 11.13 0.14
N PHE A 249 -12.53 10.19 -0.46
CA PHE A 249 -13.53 10.53 -1.46
C PHE A 249 -14.89 10.68 -0.77
N GLN A 250 -15.51 11.87 -0.85
CA GLN A 250 -16.87 12.09 -0.35
C GLN A 250 -17.88 12.22 -1.50
N GLY A 251 -19.11 11.75 -1.28
CA GLY A 251 -20.14 11.74 -2.32
C GLY A 251 -20.31 10.38 -2.99
N ASN A 252 -20.45 10.37 -4.32
CA ASN A 252 -20.78 9.15 -5.07
C ASN A 252 -19.57 8.69 -5.87
N PHE A 253 -18.77 7.82 -5.27
CA PHE A 253 -17.63 7.22 -5.96
C PHE A 253 -18.09 6.39 -7.17
N PRO A 254 -17.43 6.47 -8.35
CA PRO A 254 -16.27 7.32 -8.70
C PRO A 254 -16.65 8.63 -9.42
N THR A 255 -17.94 8.95 -9.53
CA THR A 255 -18.43 9.97 -10.50
C THR A 255 -18.53 11.38 -9.94
N MET A 256 -18.68 11.54 -8.61
CA MET A 256 -18.90 12.85 -8.00
C MET A 256 -18.24 12.93 -6.63
N ASN A 257 -17.13 13.68 -6.55
CA ASN A 257 -16.49 14.07 -5.30
C ASN A 257 -17.10 15.40 -4.81
N THR A 258 -17.63 15.46 -3.59
CA THR A 258 -18.15 16.70 -3.00
C THR A 258 -17.06 17.63 -2.49
N VAL A 259 -15.82 17.15 -2.38
CA VAL A 259 -14.65 17.91 -1.93
C VAL A 259 -14.88 18.48 -0.52
N TRP A 260 -15.54 17.70 0.33
CA TRP A 260 -15.94 18.14 1.67
C TRP A 260 -14.71 18.31 2.57
N ASP A 261 -13.67 17.52 2.35
CA ASP A 261 -12.37 17.65 3.01
C ASP A 261 -11.46 18.76 2.44
N GLY A 262 -11.88 19.41 1.35
CA GLY A 262 -11.14 20.48 0.69
C GLY A 262 -10.22 20.02 -0.45
N PHE A 263 -10.13 18.72 -0.76
CA PHE A 263 -9.20 18.19 -1.76
C PHE A 263 -9.88 17.27 -2.78
N VAL A 264 -9.66 17.56 -4.07
CA VAL A 264 -10.12 16.69 -5.17
C VAL A 264 -9.17 15.49 -5.34
N HIS A 265 -7.88 15.75 -5.14
CA HIS A 265 -6.78 14.79 -5.27
C HIS A 265 -5.98 14.77 -3.95
N ARG A 266 -4.68 14.54 -4.03
CA ARG A 266 -3.76 14.56 -2.90
C ARG A 266 -3.76 15.92 -2.21
N ALA A 267 -3.71 15.89 -0.89
CA ALA A 267 -3.47 17.05 -0.04
C ALA A 267 -1.97 17.19 0.22
N PRO A 268 -1.45 18.39 0.53
CA PRO A 268 -0.13 18.52 1.14
C PRO A 268 -0.04 17.63 2.38
N VAL A 269 1.13 17.05 2.61
CA VAL A 269 1.37 16.25 3.80
C VAL A 269 1.15 17.08 5.08
N GLY A 270 0.63 16.45 6.12
CA GLY A 270 0.32 17.11 7.38
C GLY A 270 -0.91 18.03 7.33
N SER A 271 -1.78 17.90 6.33
CA SER A 271 -2.97 18.76 6.21
C SER A 271 -4.01 18.53 7.30
N PHE A 272 -4.06 17.32 7.87
CA PHE A 272 -5.02 16.94 8.91
C PHE A 272 -4.34 16.77 10.28
N SER A 273 -5.14 16.52 11.31
CA SER A 273 -4.62 16.33 12.67
C SER A 273 -3.74 15.08 12.77
N ALA A 274 -2.59 15.20 13.42
CA ALA A 274 -1.77 14.06 13.78
C ALA A 274 -2.49 13.13 14.77
N ASN A 275 -2.16 11.83 14.73
CA ASN A 275 -2.64 10.86 15.70
C ASN A 275 -1.93 11.00 17.06
N GLY A 276 -2.23 10.12 18.02
CA GLY A 276 -1.67 10.16 19.38
C GLY A 276 -0.13 10.01 19.47
N TYR A 277 0.53 9.61 18.38
CA TYR A 277 1.99 9.56 18.27
C TYR A 277 2.59 10.72 17.46
N GLY A 278 1.79 11.69 17.01
CA GLY A 278 2.31 12.80 16.21
C GLY A 278 2.54 12.46 14.74
N LEU A 279 1.93 11.39 14.23
CA LEU A 279 1.98 11.01 12.83
C LEU A 279 0.77 11.54 12.08
N TYR A 280 1.03 12.15 10.93
CA TYR A 280 0.04 12.72 10.02
C TYR A 280 -0.37 11.72 8.94
N ASP A 281 -1.58 11.89 8.43
CA ASP A 281 -2.10 11.22 7.23
C ASP A 281 -2.01 9.68 7.27
N MET A 282 -2.05 9.09 8.48
CA MET A 282 -2.11 7.63 8.66
C MET A 282 -3.43 7.01 8.17
N ALA A 283 -4.34 7.82 7.65
CA ALA A 283 -5.57 7.41 6.98
C ALA A 283 -5.83 8.39 5.84
N GLY A 284 -6.18 7.89 4.66
CA GLY A 284 -6.45 8.71 3.47
C GLY A 284 -5.19 9.22 2.80
N ASN A 285 -5.34 10.32 2.04
CA ASN A 285 -4.31 10.95 1.21
C ASN A 285 -3.70 10.00 0.16
N VAL A 286 -2.64 9.26 0.48
CA VAL A 286 -2.11 8.20 -0.40
C VAL A 286 -1.96 6.90 0.37
N TRP A 287 -2.13 5.79 -0.34
CA TRP A 287 -1.74 4.49 0.19
C TRP A 287 -0.25 4.46 0.48
N GLU A 288 0.16 3.69 1.48
CA GLU A 288 1.56 3.59 1.86
C GLU A 288 2.09 2.16 1.78
N ILE A 289 3.17 2.01 1.02
CA ILE A 289 3.83 0.72 0.81
C ILE A 289 4.63 0.28 2.04
N CYS A 290 4.35 -0.94 2.51
CA CYS A 290 5.11 -1.62 3.57
C CYS A 290 6.12 -2.63 2.98
N SER A 291 7.09 -3.04 3.79
CA SER A 291 8.10 -4.03 3.39
C SER A 291 7.57 -5.47 3.25
N ASP A 292 6.42 -5.77 3.84
CA ASP A 292 5.87 -7.12 3.91
C ASP A 292 5.26 -7.54 2.57
N HIS A 293 5.60 -8.74 2.11
CA HIS A 293 4.87 -9.39 1.03
C HIS A 293 3.42 -9.65 1.44
N PHE A 294 2.50 -9.39 0.51
CA PHE A 294 1.09 -9.57 0.79
C PHE A 294 0.67 -11.04 0.63
N TYR A 295 0.07 -11.57 1.68
CA TYR A 295 -0.71 -12.82 1.68
C TYR A 295 -2.03 -12.58 2.43
N ALA A 296 -3.15 -12.99 1.84
CA ALA A 296 -4.47 -12.77 2.42
C ALA A 296 -4.65 -13.54 3.74
N GLU A 297 -4.04 -14.72 3.83
CA GLU A 297 -4.13 -15.64 4.96
C GLU A 297 -3.03 -15.40 6.01
N ALA A 298 -2.18 -14.39 5.83
CA ALA A 298 -1.00 -14.13 6.68
C ALA A 298 -1.31 -14.07 8.18
N TYR A 299 -2.50 -13.59 8.55
CA TYR A 299 -2.90 -13.42 9.95
C TYR A 299 -3.38 -14.75 10.55
N SER A 300 -4.01 -15.59 9.73
CA SER A 300 -4.49 -16.93 10.11
C SER A 300 -3.37 -17.97 10.14
N MET A 301 -2.23 -17.72 9.49
CA MET A 301 -1.06 -18.61 9.50
C MET A 301 -0.38 -18.67 10.88
N THR A 302 -0.54 -17.63 11.69
CA THR A 302 0.02 -17.55 13.05
C THR A 302 -1.09 -17.80 14.06
N GLY A 303 -0.94 -18.81 14.92
CA GLY A 303 -1.97 -19.14 15.92
C GLY A 303 -2.25 -17.97 16.88
N ASN A 304 -3.53 -17.76 17.22
CA ASN A 304 -4.02 -16.59 17.96
C ASN A 304 -3.40 -16.38 19.36
N ASP A 305 -2.86 -17.44 19.98
CA ASP A 305 -2.26 -17.39 21.33
C ASP A 305 -0.76 -17.05 21.34
N THR A 306 -0.13 -16.91 20.17
CA THR A 306 1.30 -16.62 20.07
C THR A 306 1.56 -15.12 20.01
N LEU A 307 2.36 -14.59 20.92
CA LEU A 307 2.89 -13.23 20.80
C LEU A 307 3.93 -13.20 19.66
N LEU A 308 3.62 -12.48 18.58
CA LEU A 308 4.57 -12.22 17.50
C LEU A 308 5.47 -11.05 17.87
N ILE A 309 6.79 -11.20 17.73
CA ILE A 309 7.75 -10.14 18.05
C ILE A 309 8.41 -9.69 16.74
N ASP A 310 8.27 -8.42 16.41
CA ASP A 310 8.79 -7.77 15.20
C ASP A 310 8.50 -8.58 13.91
N PRO A 311 7.23 -8.97 13.65
CA PRO A 311 6.91 -9.77 12.46
C PRO A 311 7.24 -9.00 11.18
N GLN A 312 7.78 -9.74 10.20
CA GLN A 312 8.22 -9.22 8.89
C GLN A 312 7.36 -9.76 7.73
N GLY A 313 6.19 -10.32 8.06
CA GLY A 313 5.32 -11.01 7.12
C GLY A 313 5.82 -12.42 6.76
N PRO A 314 5.03 -13.18 5.97
CA PRO A 314 5.43 -14.49 5.48
C PRO A 314 6.66 -14.42 4.55
N HIS A 315 7.48 -15.47 4.58
CA HIS A 315 8.63 -15.59 3.68
C HIS A 315 8.23 -15.97 2.25
N GLY A 316 9.04 -15.52 1.28
CA GLY A 316 8.81 -15.75 -0.14
C GLY A 316 8.18 -14.53 -0.81
N SER A 317 8.35 -14.43 -2.13
CA SER A 317 7.72 -13.37 -2.91
C SER A 317 6.36 -13.86 -3.41
N SER A 318 5.31 -13.09 -3.12
CA SER A 318 3.99 -13.26 -3.74
C SER A 318 3.85 -12.49 -5.06
N GLY A 319 4.83 -11.65 -5.41
CA GLY A 319 4.72 -10.62 -6.45
C GLY A 319 3.88 -9.41 -6.02
N TYR A 320 3.48 -9.35 -4.75
CA TYR A 320 2.74 -8.24 -4.16
C TYR A 320 3.36 -7.84 -2.82
N HIS A 321 3.31 -6.55 -2.51
CA HIS A 321 3.56 -6.00 -1.18
C HIS A 321 2.27 -5.47 -0.56
N THR A 322 2.27 -5.37 0.76
CA THR A 322 1.14 -4.82 1.51
C THR A 322 1.16 -3.30 1.43
N ILE A 323 0.02 -2.69 1.08
CA ILE A 323 -0.23 -1.26 1.26
C ILE A 323 -1.27 -1.04 2.36
N ARG A 324 -1.14 0.08 3.07
CA ARG A 324 -1.96 0.46 4.24
C ARG A 324 -2.43 1.91 4.13
N GLY A 325 -3.48 2.27 4.89
CA GLY A 325 -3.92 3.66 5.08
C GLY A 325 -5.03 4.16 4.16
N GLY A 326 -5.29 3.52 3.02
CA GLY A 326 -6.24 4.06 2.06
C GLY A 326 -5.68 5.28 1.31
N SER A 327 -6.51 5.97 0.54
CA SER A 327 -6.11 7.15 -0.22
C SER A 327 -7.26 8.16 -0.34
N PHE A 328 -7.02 9.28 -1.02
CA PHE A 328 -8.03 10.26 -1.41
C PHE A 328 -9.19 9.67 -2.26
N LEU A 329 -9.06 8.43 -2.76
CA LEU A 329 -10.09 7.71 -3.52
C LEU A 329 -10.97 6.79 -2.66
N CYS A 330 -10.64 6.58 -1.38
CA CYS A 330 -11.38 5.68 -0.50
C CYS A 330 -12.74 6.26 -0.09
N ASN A 331 -13.78 5.44 -0.11
CA ASN A 331 -15.16 5.81 0.26
C ASN A 331 -15.93 4.56 0.72
N ASP A 332 -16.82 4.70 1.71
CA ASP A 332 -17.59 3.59 2.28
C ASP A 332 -18.48 2.82 1.30
N SER A 333 -18.88 3.44 0.19
CA SER A 333 -19.65 2.76 -0.85
C SER A 333 -18.85 1.63 -1.52
N TYR A 334 -17.53 1.80 -1.67
CA TYR A 334 -16.65 0.93 -2.46
C TYR A 334 -15.44 0.39 -1.69
N CYS A 335 -14.67 1.25 -1.03
CA CYS A 335 -13.40 0.92 -0.36
C CYS A 335 -13.21 1.76 0.91
N SER A 336 -13.57 1.21 2.08
CA SER A 336 -13.39 1.82 3.41
C SER A 336 -11.99 1.57 3.99
N SER A 337 -10.94 1.70 3.19
CA SER A 337 -9.59 1.29 3.60
C SER A 337 -8.77 2.36 4.34
N TYR A 338 -9.37 3.52 4.62
CA TYR A 338 -8.85 4.47 5.61
C TYR A 338 -8.94 3.95 7.05
N ARG A 339 -9.55 2.78 7.28
CA ARG A 339 -9.52 2.10 8.57
C ARG A 339 -8.11 1.60 8.87
N VAL A 340 -7.71 1.70 10.13
CA VAL A 340 -6.35 1.39 10.58
C VAL A 340 -5.96 -0.06 10.31
N SER A 341 -6.91 -1.00 10.39
CA SER A 341 -6.70 -2.44 10.14
C SER A 341 -6.72 -2.84 8.67
N ALA A 342 -7.18 -1.95 7.78
CA ALA A 342 -7.35 -2.29 6.38
C ALA A 342 -5.99 -2.49 5.69
N ARG A 343 -5.93 -3.56 4.91
CA ARG A 343 -4.73 -3.97 4.17
C ARG A 343 -5.07 -4.45 2.78
N MET A 344 -4.19 -4.14 1.83
CA MET A 344 -4.39 -4.40 0.41
C MET A 344 -3.13 -4.93 -0.25
N PRO A 345 -3.27 -5.80 -1.27
CA PRO A 345 -2.15 -6.13 -2.16
C PRO A 345 -1.85 -4.97 -3.09
N HIS A 346 -0.57 -4.73 -3.35
CA HIS A 346 -0.05 -3.89 -4.42
C HIS A 346 1.01 -4.67 -5.19
N GLU A 347 0.90 -4.71 -6.51
CA GLU A 347 1.85 -5.43 -7.36
C GLU A 347 3.20 -4.73 -7.35
N ASP A 348 4.30 -5.49 -7.24
CA ASP A 348 5.63 -4.94 -6.99
C ASP A 348 6.07 -3.88 -8.01
N GLY A 349 5.76 -4.07 -9.30
CA GLY A 349 6.12 -3.12 -10.37
C GLY A 349 5.03 -2.10 -10.72
N ALA A 350 3.90 -2.10 -10.00
CA ALA A 350 2.83 -1.17 -10.27
C ALA A 350 3.15 0.22 -9.71
N ALA A 351 2.68 1.25 -10.40
CA ALA A 351 2.75 2.64 -10.00
C ALA A 351 1.39 3.27 -10.29
N THR A 352 0.88 4.07 -9.35
CA THR A 352 -0.43 4.73 -9.48
C THR A 352 -0.40 6.12 -8.85
N ASP A 353 -1.37 6.97 -9.20
CA ASP A 353 -1.50 8.35 -8.72
C ASP A 353 -1.95 8.53 -7.26
N HIS A 354 -2.17 7.43 -6.54
CA HIS A 354 -2.74 7.40 -5.19
C HIS A 354 -1.97 6.45 -4.24
N ILE A 355 -0.78 6.00 -4.64
CA ILE A 355 0.13 5.17 -3.84
C ILE A 355 1.48 5.89 -3.71
N GLY A 356 1.89 6.09 -2.47
CA GLY A 356 3.18 6.62 -2.05
C GLY A 356 3.76 5.76 -0.91
N PHE A 357 4.56 6.37 -0.03
CA PHE A 357 5.19 5.65 1.08
C PHE A 357 5.74 6.62 2.14
N ARG A 358 6.06 6.07 3.32
CA ARG A 358 6.87 6.72 4.36
C ARG A 358 7.98 5.78 4.83
N CYS A 359 9.02 6.29 5.47
CA CYS A 359 10.14 5.47 5.94
C CYS A 359 10.21 5.35 7.46
N VAL A 360 10.99 4.36 7.91
CA VAL A 360 11.36 4.14 9.30
C VAL A 360 12.87 3.93 9.44
N LEU A 361 13.36 4.10 10.65
CA LEU A 361 14.74 3.86 11.04
C LEU A 361 14.78 3.08 12.36
N PRO A 362 15.47 1.93 12.45
CA PRO A 362 15.55 1.16 13.68
C PRO A 362 16.48 1.82 14.71
N MET A 363 16.24 1.53 15.99
CA MET A 363 17.04 2.10 17.09
C MET A 363 18.53 1.73 17.08
N ALA A 364 18.89 0.56 16.55
CA ALA A 364 20.30 0.12 16.51
C ALA A 364 21.20 1.03 15.66
N ASP A 365 20.61 1.76 14.71
CA ASP A 365 21.30 2.66 13.80
C ASP A 365 21.41 4.10 14.36
N TRP A 366 20.78 4.37 15.51
CA TRP A 366 20.83 5.66 16.21
C TRP A 366 21.89 5.62 17.33
N SER A 367 23.07 6.20 17.04
CA SER A 367 24.17 6.36 18.02
C SER A 367 24.05 7.61 18.90
N GLY A 368 22.87 8.24 18.93
CA GLY A 368 22.60 9.39 19.80
C GLY A 368 22.54 8.96 21.27
N VAL A 369 23.23 9.69 22.14
CA VAL A 369 23.07 9.55 23.59
C VAL A 369 21.71 10.15 23.93
N MET A 370 20.82 9.38 24.58
CA MET A 370 19.68 9.97 25.28
C MET A 370 20.22 10.67 26.53
N ASP A 371 20.27 12.00 26.51
CA ASP A 371 20.53 12.83 27.69
C ASP A 371 19.25 13.02 28.54
#